data_AF-A0A8S9A8V5-F1
#
_entry.id   AF-A0A8S9A8V5-F1
#
_cell.length_a   1.000
_cell.length_b   1.000
_cell.length_c   1.000
_cell.angle_alpha   90.00
_cell.angle_beta   90.00
_cell.angle_gamma   90.00
#
_symmetry.space_group_name_H-M   'P 1'
#
loop_
_entity.id
_entity.type
_entity.pdbx_description
1 polymer ?
#
loop_
_entity_poly.entity_id
_entity_poly.type
_entity_poly.pdbx_seq_one_letter_code
_entity_poly.pdbx_strand_id
1 'polypeptide(L)'
;MSVPQSSVQISGSSSSTCTSRLHGDLGAGKTTLVRHLLRALGVQGRIKSPTYTVAEPHEAPHLAPHTLVWHFDFYRFDDPREWEDAGFRELFAQPGLKLAEWPEKAAALAPPADLAIHLQAIDDTARQVTLHAHSRTGRSLLQGL
;
A
#
# COMPACT_ATOMS: atom_id res chain seq x y z
N MET A 1 46.56 -23.34 9.93
CA MET A 1 45.09 -23.51 10.06
C MET A 1 44.45 -22.17 9.80
N SER A 2 43.96 -21.96 8.57
CA SER A 2 43.37 -20.68 8.15
C SER A 2 41.88 -20.69 8.44
N VAL A 3 41.41 -19.68 9.18
CA VAL A 3 39.99 -19.37 9.36
C VAL A 3 39.48 -18.77 8.05
N PRO A 4 38.39 -19.26 7.43
CA PRO A 4 37.85 -18.58 6.26
C PRO A 4 37.15 -17.29 6.73
N GLN A 5 37.60 -16.15 6.21
CA GLN A 5 36.85 -14.90 6.28
C GLN A 5 35.58 -15.05 5.44
N SER A 6 34.43 -15.19 6.09
CA SER A 6 33.13 -15.06 5.43
C SER A 6 32.82 -13.57 5.30
N SER A 7 33.30 -12.95 4.23
CA SER A 7 32.84 -11.63 3.80
C SER A 7 31.39 -11.73 3.34
N VAL A 8 30.46 -11.45 4.24
CA VAL A 8 29.06 -11.18 3.87
C VAL A 8 29.02 -9.79 3.27
N GLN A 9 29.09 -9.72 1.94
CA GLN A 9 28.70 -8.51 1.22
C GLN A 9 27.16 -8.44 1.23
N ILE A 10 26.60 -7.55 2.06
CA ILE A 10 25.19 -7.14 1.92
C ILE A 10 25.15 -6.15 0.75
N SER A 11 25.16 -6.68 -0.47
CA SER A 11 24.84 -5.92 -1.67
C SER A 11 23.32 -5.84 -1.76
N GLY A 12 22.77 -4.69 -1.40
CA GLY A 12 21.37 -4.38 -1.62
C GLY A 12 21.04 -3.05 -0.97
N SER A 13 21.02 -1.98 -1.77
CA SER A 13 20.28 -0.76 -1.43
C SER A 13 18.83 -1.19 -1.16
N SER A 14 18.48 -1.42 0.11
CA SER A 14 17.15 -1.87 0.48
C SER A 14 16.22 -0.68 0.39
N SER A 15 15.76 -0.41 -0.83
CA SER A 15 14.75 0.59 -1.08
C SER A 15 13.47 0.14 -0.36
N SER A 16 13.15 0.79 0.74
CA SER A 16 12.13 0.32 1.67
C SER A 16 10.75 0.39 1.01
N THR A 17 10.06 -0.73 0.97
CA THR A 17 8.66 -0.83 0.54
C THR A 17 7.77 -0.91 1.78
N CYS A 18 6.59 -0.30 1.69
CA CYS A 18 5.56 -0.41 2.72
C CYS A 18 4.22 -0.63 2.04
N THR A 19 3.50 -1.68 2.42
CA THR A 19 2.19 -2.04 1.86
C THR A 19 1.10 -1.93 2.91
N SER A 20 0.15 -1.03 2.69
CA SER A 20 -1.05 -0.87 3.50
C SER A 20 -2.28 -1.34 2.73
N ARG A 21 -3.08 -2.20 3.36
CA ARG A 21 -4.28 -2.81 2.79
C ARG A 21 -5.53 -2.24 3.46
N LEU A 22 -6.47 -1.75 2.67
CA LEU A 22 -7.71 -1.14 3.15
C LEU A 22 -8.88 -2.08 2.88
N HIS A 23 -9.46 -2.57 3.95
CA HIS A 23 -10.63 -3.45 3.97
C HIS A 23 -11.87 -2.68 4.43
N GLY A 24 -13.05 -3.13 3.99
CA GLY A 24 -14.33 -2.58 4.38
C GLY A 24 -15.35 -2.64 3.24
N ASP A 25 -16.62 -2.50 3.55
CA ASP A 25 -17.69 -2.62 2.56
C ASP A 25 -17.71 -1.44 1.55
N LEU A 26 -18.57 -1.56 0.54
CA LEU A 26 -18.83 -0.46 -0.38
C LEU A 26 -19.39 0.74 0.40
N GLY A 27 -18.80 1.92 0.21
CA GLY A 27 -19.19 3.12 0.97
C GLY A 27 -18.55 3.24 2.37
N ALA A 28 -17.73 2.27 2.81
CA ALA A 28 -17.02 2.36 4.10
C ALA A 28 -16.02 3.54 4.17
N GLY A 29 -15.67 4.14 3.03
CA GLY A 29 -14.80 5.32 2.98
C GLY A 29 -13.32 5.04 2.71
N LYS A 30 -12.99 3.83 2.21
CA LYS A 30 -11.62 3.44 1.83
C LYS A 30 -10.92 4.48 0.93
N THR A 31 -11.53 4.84 -0.20
CA THR A 31 -10.99 5.86 -1.12
C THR A 31 -10.90 7.24 -0.46
N THR A 32 -11.84 7.59 0.41
CA THR A 32 -11.80 8.84 1.17
C THR A 32 -10.56 8.88 2.06
N LEU A 33 -10.29 7.81 2.82
CA LEU A 33 -9.10 7.69 3.65
C LEU A 33 -7.81 7.77 2.81
N VAL A 34 -7.74 7.04 1.68
CA VAL A 34 -6.58 7.09 0.77
C VAL A 34 -6.33 8.52 0.28
N ARG A 35 -7.38 9.23 -0.15
CA ARG A 35 -7.24 10.63 -0.57
C ARG A 35 -6.70 11.52 0.54
N HIS A 36 -7.23 11.40 1.76
CA HIS A 36 -6.74 12.18 2.90
C HIS A 36 -5.28 11.89 3.21
N LEU A 37 -4.87 10.62 3.16
CA LEU A 37 -3.47 10.23 3.34
C LEU A 37 -2.57 10.83 2.24
N LEU A 38 -2.94 10.68 0.98
CA LEU A 38 -2.19 11.24 -0.15
C LEU A 38 -2.07 12.78 -0.04
N ARG A 39 -3.13 13.46 0.40
CA ARG A 39 -3.09 14.91 0.69
C ARG A 39 -2.09 15.25 1.79
N ALA A 40 -2.11 14.52 2.90
CA ALA A 40 -1.15 14.72 3.99
C ALA A 40 0.31 14.52 3.51
N LEU A 41 0.50 13.58 2.57
CA LEU A 41 1.79 13.32 1.92
C LEU A 41 2.18 14.35 0.84
N GLY A 42 1.37 15.39 0.63
CA GLY A 42 1.68 16.52 -0.24
C GLY A 42 1.21 16.36 -1.69
N VAL A 43 0.44 15.32 -2.02
CA VAL A 43 -0.12 15.11 -3.36
C VAL A 43 -1.11 16.23 -3.69
N GLN A 44 -0.82 16.97 -4.77
CA GLN A 44 -1.64 18.08 -5.25
C GLN A 44 -2.61 17.64 -6.37
N GLY A 45 -3.53 18.52 -6.76
CA GLY A 45 -4.44 18.25 -7.88
C GLY A 45 -5.55 17.25 -7.57
N ARG A 46 -6.21 16.67 -8.57
CA ARG A 46 -7.37 15.80 -8.36
C ARG A 46 -6.94 14.35 -8.12
N ILE A 47 -7.34 13.77 -6.98
CA ILE A 47 -7.07 12.37 -6.63
C ILE A 47 -8.36 11.55 -6.82
N LYS A 48 -8.39 10.68 -7.82
CA LYS A 48 -9.54 9.80 -8.13
C LYS A 48 -9.28 8.39 -7.61
N SER A 49 -10.34 7.58 -7.46
CA SER A 49 -10.13 6.13 -7.28
C SER A 49 -9.69 5.54 -8.61
N PRO A 50 -8.65 4.69 -8.65
CA PRO A 50 -8.25 3.98 -9.86
C PRO A 50 -9.13 2.75 -10.11
N THR A 51 -10.43 2.79 -9.86
CA THR A 51 -11.31 1.60 -9.99
C THR A 51 -11.31 0.99 -11.40
N TYR A 52 -10.97 1.77 -12.44
CA TYR A 52 -10.89 1.31 -13.82
C TYR A 52 -9.45 1.09 -14.31
N THR A 53 -8.48 1.88 -13.82
CA THR A 53 -7.06 1.72 -14.15
C THR A 53 -6.36 0.73 -13.24
N VAL A 54 -7.03 0.32 -12.15
CA VAL A 54 -6.61 -0.55 -11.04
C VAL A 54 -5.43 -0.01 -10.23
N ALA A 55 -4.49 0.71 -10.84
CA ALA A 55 -3.35 1.33 -10.20
C ALA A 55 -3.14 2.78 -10.70
N GLU A 56 -2.76 3.69 -9.79
CA GLU A 56 -2.36 5.06 -10.11
C GLU A 56 -1.16 5.47 -9.23
N PRO A 57 -0.08 6.00 -9.82
CA PRO A 57 1.05 6.54 -9.05
C PRO A 57 0.80 7.99 -8.63
N HIS A 58 1.29 8.34 -7.44
CA HIS A 58 1.29 9.71 -6.93
C HIS A 58 2.64 10.08 -6.34
N GLU A 59 3.17 11.24 -6.71
CA GLU A 59 4.38 11.79 -6.08
C GLU A 59 4.05 12.32 -4.69
N ALA A 60 4.77 11.82 -3.68
CA ALA A 60 4.58 12.20 -2.27
C ALA A 60 5.78 13.01 -1.75
N PRO A 61 5.83 14.32 -2.03
CA PRO A 61 6.98 15.16 -1.67
C PRO A 61 7.23 15.26 -0.17
N HIS A 62 6.19 15.06 0.67
CA HIS A 62 6.34 15.09 2.12
C HIS A 62 6.84 13.75 2.70
N LEU A 63 6.87 12.69 1.90
CA LEU A 63 7.42 11.40 2.34
C LEU A 63 8.93 11.37 2.14
N ALA A 64 9.38 11.55 0.89
CA ALA A 64 10.78 11.75 0.51
C ALA A 64 10.87 12.19 -0.96
N PRO A 65 11.97 12.85 -1.38
CA PRO A 65 12.18 13.24 -2.78
C PRO A 65 12.01 12.06 -3.73
N HIS A 66 11.30 12.27 -4.83
CA HIS A 66 11.06 11.27 -5.89
C HIS A 66 10.40 9.96 -5.41
N THR A 67 9.75 9.96 -4.23
CA THR A 67 9.04 8.78 -3.73
C THR A 67 7.62 8.74 -4.28
N LEU A 68 7.26 7.57 -4.81
CA LEU A 68 5.91 7.28 -5.29
C LEU A 68 5.08 6.59 -4.20
N VAL A 69 3.82 6.98 -4.15
CA VAL A 69 2.74 6.22 -3.51
C VAL A 69 1.90 5.63 -4.62
N TRP A 70 1.78 4.31 -4.64
CA TRP A 70 0.89 3.62 -5.55
C TRP A 70 -0.47 3.39 -4.88
N HIS A 71 -1.52 3.94 -5.48
CA HIS A 71 -2.90 3.66 -5.09
C HIS A 71 -3.43 2.55 -5.97
N PHE A 72 -3.80 1.42 -5.36
CA PHE A 72 -4.47 0.30 -6.02
C PHE A 72 -5.94 0.23 -5.58
N ASP A 73 -6.83 -0.08 -6.51
CA ASP A 73 -8.24 -0.37 -6.25
C ASP A 73 -8.65 -1.63 -6.98
N PHE A 74 -8.72 -2.74 -6.25
CA PHE A 74 -9.01 -4.06 -6.81
C PHE A 74 -10.51 -4.39 -6.85
N TYR A 75 -11.41 -3.43 -6.63
CA TYR A 75 -12.86 -3.69 -6.58
C TYR A 75 -13.38 -4.48 -7.79
N ARG A 76 -12.82 -4.21 -8.97
CA ARG A 76 -13.17 -4.85 -10.26
C ARG A 76 -12.12 -5.81 -10.78
N PHE A 77 -11.15 -6.17 -9.94
CA PHE A 77 -10.11 -7.12 -10.30
C PHE A 77 -10.65 -8.54 -10.11
N ASP A 78 -11.16 -9.14 -11.18
CA ASP A 78 -11.82 -10.45 -11.14
C ASP A 78 -11.01 -11.56 -11.83
N ASP A 79 -10.03 -11.21 -12.67
CA ASP A 79 -9.18 -12.17 -13.37
C ASP A 79 -7.71 -12.08 -12.90
N PRO A 80 -7.18 -13.13 -12.25
CA PRO A 80 -5.77 -13.20 -11.86
C PRO A 80 -4.76 -12.95 -12.98
N ARG A 81 -5.12 -13.20 -14.26
CA ARG A 81 -4.23 -12.98 -15.42
C ARG A 81 -3.89 -11.51 -15.61
N GLU A 82 -4.83 -10.61 -15.27
CA GLU A 82 -4.62 -9.17 -15.34
C GLU A 82 -3.46 -8.70 -14.44
N TRP A 83 -3.10 -9.47 -13.41
CA TRP A 83 -1.97 -9.14 -12.53
C TRP A 83 -0.63 -9.11 -13.28
N GLU A 84 -0.38 -10.15 -14.08
CA GLU A 84 0.86 -10.28 -14.84
C GLU A 84 0.83 -9.34 -16.04
N ASP A 85 -0.30 -9.23 -16.74
CA ASP A 85 -0.46 -8.32 -17.88
C ASP A 85 -0.24 -6.84 -17.49
N ALA A 86 -0.66 -6.47 -16.28
CA ALA A 86 -0.46 -5.13 -15.74
C ALA A 86 0.91 -4.90 -15.07
N GLY A 87 1.75 -5.94 -14.93
CA GLY A 87 3.06 -5.84 -14.29
C GLY A 87 3.00 -5.49 -12.79
N PHE A 88 1.93 -5.89 -12.09
CA PHE A 88 1.74 -5.53 -10.68
C PHE A 88 2.80 -6.15 -9.77
N ARG A 89 3.36 -7.30 -10.15
CA ARG A 89 4.48 -7.92 -9.44
C ARG A 89 5.65 -6.93 -9.31
N GLU A 90 6.03 -6.28 -10.40
CA GLU A 90 7.10 -5.30 -10.45
C GLU A 90 6.71 -4.02 -9.69
N LEU A 91 5.47 -3.54 -9.85
CA LEU A 91 5.00 -2.33 -9.15
C LEU A 91 5.02 -2.48 -7.62
N PHE A 92 4.58 -3.63 -7.10
CA PHE A 92 4.63 -3.89 -5.65
C PHE A 92 6.06 -4.01 -5.13
N ALA A 93 7.00 -4.50 -5.96
CA ALA A 93 8.41 -4.61 -5.62
C ALA A 93 9.17 -3.27 -5.68
N GLN A 94 8.65 -2.27 -6.41
CA GLN A 94 9.26 -0.93 -6.45
C GLN A 94 9.31 -0.30 -5.05
N PRO A 95 10.22 0.65 -4.78
CA PRO A 95 10.29 1.39 -3.52
C PRO A 95 9.01 2.16 -3.19
N GLY A 96 8.84 2.60 -1.94
CA GLY A 96 7.76 3.51 -1.54
C GLY A 96 6.50 2.80 -1.04
N LEU A 97 5.41 3.57 -0.95
CA LEU A 97 4.17 3.16 -0.29
C LEU A 97 3.16 2.57 -1.28
N LYS A 98 2.51 1.46 -0.90
CA LYS A 98 1.37 0.86 -1.62
C LYS A 98 0.13 1.00 -0.75
N LEU A 99 -0.92 1.58 -1.30
CA LEU A 99 -2.24 1.71 -0.69
C LEU A 99 -3.23 0.89 -1.51
N ALA A 100 -3.63 -0.28 -1.02
CA ALA A 100 -4.48 -1.20 -1.78
C ALA A 100 -5.88 -1.31 -1.17
N GLU A 101 -6.89 -0.83 -1.89
CA GLU A 101 -8.30 -1.06 -1.58
C GLU A 101 -8.76 -2.42 -2.14
N TRP A 102 -9.71 -3.06 -1.44
CA TRP A 102 -10.25 -4.38 -1.79
C TRP A 102 -9.18 -5.48 -1.97
N PRO A 103 -8.18 -5.54 -1.09
CA PRO A 103 -7.01 -6.41 -1.27
C PRO A 103 -7.34 -7.90 -1.33
N GLU A 104 -8.49 -8.33 -0.80
CA GLU A 104 -9.00 -9.71 -0.91
C GLU A 104 -9.10 -10.20 -2.36
N LYS A 105 -9.41 -9.29 -3.30
CA LYS A 105 -9.48 -9.61 -4.74
C LYS A 105 -8.13 -9.98 -5.35
N ALA A 106 -7.05 -9.47 -4.78
CA ALA A 106 -5.68 -9.78 -5.21
C ALA A 106 -4.90 -10.62 -4.18
N ALA A 107 -5.56 -11.19 -3.16
CA ALA A 107 -4.87 -11.76 -2.00
C ALA A 107 -3.95 -12.94 -2.32
N ALA A 108 -4.26 -13.72 -3.36
CA ALA A 108 -3.44 -14.85 -3.79
C ALA A 108 -2.12 -14.41 -4.49
N LEU A 109 -2.04 -13.16 -4.94
CA LEU A 109 -0.95 -12.63 -5.77
C LEU A 109 -0.16 -11.53 -5.06
N ALA A 110 -0.86 -10.69 -4.30
CA ALA A 110 -0.28 -9.52 -3.66
C ALA A 110 0.64 -9.90 -2.47
N PRO A 111 1.82 -9.27 -2.34
CA PRO A 111 2.70 -9.48 -1.19
C PRO A 111 2.01 -9.16 0.13
N PRO A 112 2.41 -9.81 1.25
CA PRO A 112 1.86 -9.53 2.58
C PRO A 112 1.87 -8.04 2.91
N ALA A 113 0.83 -7.56 3.60
CA ALA A 113 0.80 -6.18 4.07
C ALA A 113 1.73 -5.96 5.25
N ASP A 114 2.26 -4.75 5.37
CA ASP A 114 2.84 -4.23 6.60
C ASP A 114 1.74 -3.79 7.58
N LEU A 115 0.67 -3.19 7.05
CA LEU A 115 -0.46 -2.66 7.80
C LEU A 115 -1.79 -3.03 7.14
N ALA A 116 -2.70 -3.66 7.88
CA ALA A 116 -4.10 -3.81 7.48
C ALA A 116 -4.96 -2.77 8.20
N ILE A 117 -5.82 -2.10 7.42
CA ILE A 117 -6.71 -1.02 7.86
C ILE A 117 -8.13 -1.48 7.56
N HIS A 118 -8.92 -1.71 8.60
CA HIS A 118 -10.32 -2.10 8.46
C HIS A 118 -11.21 -0.91 8.75
N LEU A 119 -12.06 -0.56 7.79
CA LEU A 119 -13.04 0.52 7.90
C LEU A 119 -14.44 -0.09 7.98
N GLN A 120 -15.16 0.24 9.04
CA GLN A 120 -16.56 -0.11 9.22
C GLN A 120 -17.40 1.16 9.34
N ALA A 121 -18.46 1.25 8.53
CA ALA A 121 -19.44 2.31 8.70
C ALA A 121 -20.33 2.01 9.91
N ILE A 122 -20.41 2.97 10.84
CA ILE A 122 -21.33 2.89 11.98
C ILE A 122 -22.65 3.54 11.58
N ASP A 123 -22.57 4.73 10.98
CA ASP A 123 -23.68 5.48 10.38
C ASP A 123 -23.15 6.36 9.23
N ASP A 124 -23.93 7.32 8.75
CA ASP A 124 -23.56 8.19 7.64
C ASP A 124 -22.36 9.12 7.94
N THR A 125 -22.09 9.39 9.22
CA THR A 125 -21.11 10.38 9.68
C THR A 125 -19.92 9.79 10.42
N ALA A 126 -20.06 8.57 10.96
CA ALA A 126 -19.05 7.93 11.79
C ALA A 126 -18.49 6.65 11.14
N ARG A 127 -17.19 6.44 11.30
CA ARG A 127 -16.48 5.23 10.90
C ARG A 127 -15.70 4.69 12.07
N GLN A 128 -15.74 3.38 12.27
CA GLN A 128 -14.76 2.68 13.10
C GLN A 128 -13.58 2.28 12.22
N VAL A 129 -12.36 2.59 12.66
CA VAL A 129 -11.13 2.20 11.98
C VAL A 129 -10.30 1.33 12.92
N THR A 130 -9.99 0.11 12.47
CA THR A 130 -9.14 -0.82 13.20
C THR A 130 -7.86 -1.06 12.40
N LEU A 131 -6.71 -0.95 13.07
CA LEU A 131 -5.40 -1.10 12.44
C LEU A 131 -4.68 -2.33 12.97
N HIS A 132 -4.13 -3.15 12.08
CA HIS A 132 -3.33 -4.33 12.42
C HIS A 132 -1.97 -4.27 11.73
N ALA A 133 -0.91 -4.19 12.51
CA ALA A 133 0.45 -4.27 11.98
C ALA A 133 0.94 -5.72 11.87
N HIS A 134 1.44 -6.09 10.70
CA HIS A 134 1.93 -7.44 10.40
C HIS A 134 3.44 -7.50 10.19
N SER A 135 4.12 -6.35 10.14
CA SER A 135 5.57 -6.25 10.01
C SER A 135 6.19 -5.28 11.01
N ARG A 136 7.53 -5.20 11.06
CA ARG A 136 8.23 -4.18 11.85
C ARG A 136 7.90 -2.78 11.35
N THR A 137 7.87 -2.57 10.03
CA THR A 137 7.49 -1.31 9.40
C THR A 137 6.08 -0.88 9.83
N GLY A 138 5.11 -1.79 9.77
CA GLY A 138 3.74 -1.51 10.20
C GLY A 138 3.63 -1.17 11.68
N ARG A 139 4.40 -1.84 12.56
CA ARG A 139 4.42 -1.54 14.00
C ARG A 139 4.99 -0.16 14.27
N SER A 140 6.08 0.21 13.59
CA SER A 140 6.66 1.54 13.70
C SER A 140 5.68 2.63 13.25
N LEU A 141 4.89 2.39 12.21
CA LEU A 141 3.83 3.31 11.79
C LEU A 141 2.76 3.48 12.86
N LEU A 142 2.29 2.38 13.48
CA LEU A 142 1.29 2.44 14.54
C LEU A 142 1.76 3.18 15.79
N GLN A 143 3.06 3.08 16.12
CA GLN A 143 3.64 3.77 17.27
C GLN A 143 3.79 5.28 17.05
N GLY A 144 3.73 5.74 15.78
CA GLY A 144 3.82 7.15 15.42
C GLY A 144 2.47 7.86 15.33
N LEU A 145 1.35 7.16 15.56
CA LEU A 145 -0.01 7.72 15.62
C LEU A 145 -0.35 8.17 17.03
#